data_AF-A0A932PRS9-F1
#
_entry.id   AF-A0A932PRS9-F1
#
_cell.length_a   1.000
_cell.length_b   1.000
_cell.length_c   1.000
_cell.angle_alpha   90.00
_cell.angle_beta   90.00
_cell.angle_gamma   90.00
#
_symmetry.space_group_name_H-M   'P 1'
#
loop_
_entity.id
_entity.type
_entity.pdbx_description
1 polymer ?
#
loop_
_entity_poly.entity_id
_entity_poly.type
_entity_poly.pdbx_seq_one_letter_code
_entity_poly.pdbx_strand_id
1 'polypeptide(L)' 'FLTYLAPREQKILRLRFGLEDGRSHTLEEVGREFGVTRERIRQIEAKALQKLKKHEQSDKLKDYLK' A
#
# COMPACT_ATOMS: atom_id res chain seq x y z
N PHE A 1 -1.99 6.21 -9.70
CA PHE A 1 -2.78 5.24 -8.93
C PHE A 1 -2.93 5.61 -7.45
N LEU A 2 -1.88 6.10 -6.76
CA LEU A 2 -1.96 6.50 -5.34
C LEU A 2 -2.56 7.89 -5.07
N THR A 3 -2.74 8.73 -6.09
CA THR A 3 -3.19 10.13 -5.95
C THR A 3 -4.56 10.30 -5.27
N TYR A 4 -5.41 9.25 -5.25
CA TYR A 4 -6.71 9.24 -4.56
C TYR A 4 -6.65 8.78 -3.09
N LEU A 5 -5.45 8.63 -2.55
CA LEU A 5 -5.20 8.26 -1.16
C LEU A 5 -4.52 9.42 -0.43
N ALA A 6 -4.75 9.51 0.89
CA ALA A 6 -4.09 10.53 1.69
C ALA A 6 -2.56 10.33 1.63
N PRO A 7 -1.74 11.40 1.69
CA PRO A 7 -0.28 11.28 1.57
C PRO A 7 0.34 10.21 2.49
N ARG A 8 -0.20 10.05 3.70
CA ARG A 8 0.20 9.00 4.65
C ARG A 8 -0.12 7.58 4.16
N GLU A 9 -1.30 7.36 3.60
CA GLU A 9 -1.69 6.08 3.00
C GLU A 9 -0.82 5.75 1.78
N GLN A 10 -0.47 6.76 0.97
CA GLN A 10 0.45 6.57 -0.16
C GLN A 10 1.82 6.09 0.31
N LYS A 11 2.36 6.72 1.36
CA LYS A 11 3.67 6.36 1.92
C LYS A 11 3.67 4.95 2.52
N ILE A 12 2.60 4.59 3.25
CA ILE A 12 2.38 3.24 3.78
C ILE A 12 2.44 2.20 2.66
N LEU A 13 1.74 2.44 1.53
CA LEU A 13 1.72 1.50 0.42
C LEU A 13 3.06 1.44 -0.33
N ARG A 14 3.75 2.58 -0.48
CA ARG A 14 5.08 2.61 -1.09
C ARG A 14 6.08 1.77 -0.30
N LEU A 15 6.11 1.93 1.02
CA LEU A 15 6.97 1.13 1.90
C LEU A 15 6.57 -0.36 1.91
N ARG A 16 5.26 -0.65 1.99
CA ARG A 16 4.72 -2.01 2.02
C ARG A 16 5.13 -2.82 0.77
N PHE A 17 5.08 -2.19 -0.40
CA PHE A 17 5.37 -2.82 -1.68
C PHE A 17 6.79 -2.53 -2.21
N GLY A 18 7.65 -1.87 -1.42
CA GLY A 18 9.01 -1.54 -1.85
C GLY A 18 9.08 -0.62 -3.06
N LEU A 19 8.08 0.26 -3.25
CA LEU A 19 8.02 1.19 -4.38
C LEU A 19 8.99 2.38 -4.24
N GLU A 20 9.59 2.54 -3.07
CA GLU A 20 10.51 3.64 -2.75
C GLU A 20 11.96 3.15 -2.67
N ASP A 21 12.20 1.98 -2.10
CA ASP A 21 13.54 1.43 -1.80
C ASP A 21 13.79 0.03 -2.39
N GLY A 22 12.83 -0.52 -3.14
CA GLY A 22 12.90 -1.86 -3.71
C GLY A 22 12.68 -3.00 -2.70
N ARG A 23 12.38 -2.69 -1.43
CA ARG A 23 12.19 -3.70 -0.37
C ARG A 23 10.77 -3.66 0.18
N SER A 24 10.06 -4.78 0.03
CA SER A 24 8.75 -4.94 0.65
C SER A 24 8.89 -5.11 2.16
N HIS A 25 8.20 -4.27 2.93
CA HIS A 25 8.10 -4.40 4.38
C HIS A 25 6.86 -5.18 4.77
N THR A 26 6.88 -5.89 5.89
CA THR A 26 5.71 -6.59 6.45
C THR A 26 4.68 -5.60 7.03
N LEU A 27 3.44 -6.05 7.19
CA LEU A 27 2.38 -5.24 7.84
C LEU A 27 2.78 -4.78 9.25
N GLU A 28 3.61 -5.56 9.94
CA GLU A 28 4.05 -5.27 11.30
C GLU A 28 5.17 -4.23 11.32
N GLU A 29 6.16 -4.34 10.43
CA GLU A 29 7.23 -3.35 10.26
C GLU A 29 6.67 -1.98 9.86
N VAL A 30 5.77 -1.97 8.86
CA VAL A 30 5.08 -0.74 8.44
C VAL A 30 4.21 -0.20 9.58
N GLY A 31 3.55 -1.07 10.35
CA GLY A 31 2.78 -0.65 11.52
C GLY A 31 3.65 0.06 12.56
N ARG A 32 4.82 -0.51 12.88
CA ARG A 32 5.79 0.06 13.82
C ARG A 32 6.31 1.41 13.33
N GLU A 33 6.69 1.53 12.07
CA GLU A 33 7.20 2.79 11.50
C GLU A 33 6.17 3.92 11.51
N PHE A 34 4.90 3.60 11.24
CA PHE A 34 3.83 4.58 11.19
C PHE A 34 3.08 4.76 12.53
N GLY A 35 3.50 4.07 13.60
CA GLY A 35 2.85 4.13 14.92
C GLY A 35 1.39 3.66 14.89
N VAL A 36 1.07 2.65 14.07
CA VAL A 36 -0.27 2.10 13.92
C VAL A 36 -0.28 0.59 14.05
N THR A 37 -1.45 0.01 14.31
CA THR A 37 -1.58 -1.44 14.44
C THR A 37 -1.40 -2.15 13.10
N ARG A 38 -0.97 -3.41 13.15
CA ARG A 38 -0.91 -4.30 11.97
C ARG A 38 -2.25 -4.34 11.22
N GLU A 39 -3.37 -4.42 11.95
CA GLU A 39 -4.70 -4.45 11.34
C GLU A 39 -5.03 -3.14 10.61
N ARG A 40 -4.54 -2.00 11.11
CA ARG A 40 -4.72 -0.72 10.40
C ARG A 40 -4.02 -0.73 9.04
N ILE A 41 -2.81 -1.29 8.95
CA ILE A 41 -2.11 -1.44 7.66
C ILE A 41 -2.89 -2.37 6.73
N ARG A 42 -3.40 -3.50 7.24
CA ARG A 42 -4.22 -4.44 6.47
C ARG A 42 -5.47 -3.79 5.89
N GLN A 43 -6.17 -2.97 6.67
CA GLN A 43 -7.35 -2.22 6.20
C GLN A 43 -7.01 -1.22 5.08
N ILE A 44 -5.89 -0.49 5.22
CA ILE A 44 -5.43 0.46 4.21
C ILE A 44 -5.09 -0.28 2.91
N GLU A 45 -4.40 -1.41 3.00
CA GLU A 45 -4.06 -2.26 1.86
C GLU A 45 -5.32 -2.78 1.15
N ALA A 46 -6.28 -3.33 1.90
CA ALA A 46 -7.56 -3.80 1.34
C ALA A 46 -8.34 -2.68 0.63
N LYS A 47 -8.40 -1.48 1.24
CA LYS A 47 -9.07 -0.32 0.66
C LYS A 47 -8.36 0.17 -0.61
N ALA A 48 -7.03 0.16 -0.63
CA ALA A 48 -6.25 0.50 -1.82
C ALA A 48 -6.49 -0.49 -2.95
N LEU A 49 -6.43 -1.80 -2.67
CA LEU A 49 -6.71 -2.85 -3.64
C LEU A 49 -8.14 -2.77 -4.19
N GLN A 50 -9.13 -2.47 -3.34
CA GLN A 50 -10.51 -2.28 -3.78
C GLN A 50 -10.68 -1.06 -4.71
N LYS A 51 -9.99 0.05 -4.41
CA LYS A 51 -9.97 1.24 -5.29
C LYS A 51 -9.29 0.93 -6.63
N LEU A 52 -8.22 0.14 -6.62
CA LEU A 52 -7.49 -0.26 -7.83
C LEU A 52 -8.30 -1.20 -8.72
N LYS A 53 -9.07 -2.13 -8.14
CA LYS A 53 -9.99 -2.99 -8.91
C LYS A 53 -11.08 -2.21 -9.65
N LYS A 54 -11.45 -1.03 -9.18
CA LYS A 54 -12.51 -0.19 -9.78
C LYS A 54 -12.01 0.75 -10.89
N HIS A 55 -10.69 0.92 -11.03
CA HIS A 55 -10.10 1.73 -12.10
C HIS A 55 -9.39 0.81 -13.10
N GLU A 56 -9.59 1.03 -14.41
CA GLU A 56 -8.92 0.29 -15.50
C GLU A 56 -7.37 0.27 -15.40
N GLN A 57 -6.77 1.15 -14.59
CA GLN A 57 -5.32 1.18 -14.32
C GLN A 57 -4.81 0.04 -13.42
N SER A 58 -5.61 -1.00 -13.19
CA SER A 58 -5.30 -2.15 -12.33
C SER A 58 -4.03 -2.91 -12.71
N ASP A 59 -3.59 -2.83 -13.97
CA ASP A 59 -2.45 -3.61 -14.46
C ASP A 59 -1.11 -3.13 -13.88
N LYS A 60 -0.97 -1.82 -13.60
CA LYS A 60 0.27 -1.29 -13.04
C LYS A 60 0.60 -1.85 -11.67
N LEU A 61 -0.40 -2.22 -10.84
CA LEU A 61 -0.12 -2.82 -9.53
C LEU A 61 -0.05 -4.34 -9.57
N LYS A 62 -0.73 -5.00 -10.52
CA LYS A 62 -0.57 -6.44 -10.75
C LYS A 62 0.89 -6.78 -11.07
N ASP A 63 1.58 -5.92 -11.81
CA ASP A 63 3.01 -6.09 -12.11
C ASP A 63 3.90 -5.93 -10.88
N TYR A 64 3.51 -5.11 -9.89
CA TYR A 64 4.24 -4.98 -8.62
C TYR A 64 3.92 -6.10 -7.60
N LEU A 65 2.80 -6.80 -7.77
CA LEU A 65 2.35 -7.89 -6.91
C LEU A 65 2.71 -9.28 -7.44
N LYS A 66 3.43 -9.36 -8.57
CA LYS A 66 3.78 -10.61 -9.25
C LYS A 66 5.02 -11.24 -8.67
#